data_AF-A0A5Q4ZFY7-F1
#
_entry.id   AF-A0A5Q4ZFY7-F1
#
_cell.length_a   1.000
_cell.length_b   1.000
_cell.length_c   1.000
_cell.angle_alpha   90.00
_cell.angle_beta   90.00
_cell.angle_gamma   90.00
#
_symmetry.space_group_name_H-M   'P 1'
#
loop_
_entity.id
_entity.type
_entity.pdbx_description
1 polymer ?
#
loop_
_entity_poly.entity_id
_entity_poly.type
_entity_poly.pdbx_seq_one_letter_code
_entity_poly.pdbx_strand_id
1 'polypeptide(L)'
;MTLPVSGPISLSQIANEVGLSLPVSINHPWLLKLINKPGLPVSFSDFYGKAGRYDGSLLCQSEGGSQVIQFSSSPWFGGQLSNLVAVQNIFTGQYSLILGCASAPNWGGNLSVRNNTTGVSIVLPKMDSVDWGLQGSSPVTPTNLLRLGNTDSFTVLPSN
;
A
#
# COMPACT_ATOMS: atom_id res chain seq x y z
N MET A 1 -9.65 3.14 1.20
CA MET A 1 -11.10 2.97 1.53
C MET A 1 -11.52 1.59 1.03
N THR A 2 -12.78 1.18 1.14
CA THR A 2 -13.26 -0.08 0.53
C THR A 2 -14.47 0.25 -0.32
N LEU A 3 -14.58 -0.37 -1.50
CA LEU A 3 -15.72 -0.19 -2.37
C LEU A 3 -17.02 -0.67 -1.69
N PRO A 4 -18.18 -0.07 -2.03
CA PRO A 4 -19.46 -0.48 -1.49
C PRO A 4 -19.67 -2.00 -1.59
N VAL A 5 -20.37 -2.57 -0.61
CA VAL A 5 -20.68 -4.01 -0.61
C VAL A 5 -21.85 -4.35 -1.55
N SER A 6 -22.65 -3.35 -1.94
CA SER A 6 -23.80 -3.48 -2.84
C SER A 6 -24.24 -2.11 -3.38
N GLY A 7 -25.09 -2.11 -4.40
CA GLY A 7 -25.66 -0.89 -4.99
C GLY A 7 -24.85 -0.35 -6.16
N PRO A 8 -25.23 0.79 -6.76
CA PRO A 8 -24.52 1.31 -7.91
C PRO A 8 -23.07 1.71 -7.57
N ILE A 9 -22.11 1.25 -8.37
CA ILE A 9 -20.70 1.68 -8.35
C ILE A 9 -20.38 2.37 -9.67
N SER A 10 -19.75 3.54 -9.61
CA SER A 10 -19.25 4.24 -10.78
C SER A 10 -17.80 3.84 -11.10
N LEU A 11 -17.43 4.00 -12.37
CA LEU A 11 -16.04 3.80 -12.81
C LEU A 11 -15.08 4.81 -12.16
N SER A 12 -15.55 6.03 -11.84
CA SER A 12 -14.76 7.02 -11.10
C SER A 12 -14.44 6.58 -9.68
N GLN A 13 -15.37 5.91 -8.99
CA GLN A 13 -15.13 5.33 -7.67
C GLN A 13 -14.09 4.20 -7.76
N ILE A 14 -14.22 3.33 -8.75
CA ILE A 14 -13.26 2.25 -8.99
C ILE A 14 -11.86 2.81 -9.30
N ALA A 15 -11.78 3.84 -10.16
CA ALA A 15 -10.51 4.49 -10.49
C ALA A 15 -9.83 5.07 -9.24
N ASN A 16 -10.60 5.79 -8.41
CA ASN A 16 -10.11 6.35 -7.15
C ASN A 16 -9.61 5.28 -6.17
N GLU A 17 -10.27 4.12 -6.13
CA GLU A 17 -9.91 3.01 -5.25
C GLU A 17 -8.54 2.40 -5.57
N VAL A 18 -8.05 2.54 -6.80
CA VAL A 18 -6.70 2.08 -7.18
C VAL A 18 -5.76 3.24 -7.51
N GLY A 19 -6.18 4.49 -7.31
CA GLY A 19 -5.37 5.68 -7.58
C GLY A 19 -5.16 6.01 -9.06
N LEU A 20 -6.08 5.60 -9.94
CA LEU A 20 -6.04 5.93 -11.37
C LEU A 20 -6.83 7.19 -11.69
N SER A 21 -6.36 7.96 -12.67
CA SER A 21 -7.10 9.08 -13.26
C SER A 21 -8.00 8.61 -14.39
N LEU A 22 -9.06 9.37 -14.66
CA LEU A 22 -9.93 9.13 -15.82
C LEU A 22 -9.32 9.74 -17.10
N PRO A 23 -9.57 9.14 -18.28
CA PRO A 23 -10.38 7.95 -18.51
C PRO A 23 -9.64 6.65 -18.15
N VAL A 24 -10.31 5.75 -17.42
CA VAL A 24 -9.84 4.38 -17.16
C VAL A 24 -10.77 3.40 -17.86
N SER A 25 -10.25 2.25 -18.30
CA SER A 25 -11.07 1.16 -18.83
C SER A 25 -11.29 0.10 -17.75
N ILE A 26 -12.44 -0.57 -17.75
CA ILE A 26 -12.76 -1.64 -16.78
C ILE A 26 -11.83 -2.86 -16.90
N ASN A 27 -11.16 -3.02 -18.06
CA ASN A 27 -10.16 -4.06 -18.31
C ASN A 27 -8.73 -3.63 -17.93
N HIS A 28 -8.55 -2.49 -17.26
CA HIS A 28 -7.23 -2.02 -16.85
C HIS A 28 -6.53 -3.07 -15.98
N PRO A 29 -5.23 -3.36 -16.17
CA PRO A 29 -4.54 -4.44 -15.45
C PRO A 29 -4.67 -4.35 -13.93
N TRP A 30 -4.64 -3.14 -13.36
CA TRP A 30 -4.81 -2.95 -11.91
C TRP A 30 -6.20 -3.36 -11.43
N LEU A 31 -7.24 -3.11 -12.23
CA LEU A 31 -8.61 -3.48 -11.91
C LEU A 31 -8.81 -5.00 -11.99
N LEU A 32 -8.20 -5.65 -12.99
CA LEU A 32 -8.18 -7.10 -13.11
C LEU A 32 -7.49 -7.76 -11.90
N LYS A 33 -6.39 -7.18 -11.42
CA LYS A 33 -5.71 -7.63 -10.19
C LYS A 33 -6.55 -7.39 -8.93
N LEU A 34 -7.25 -6.26 -8.84
CA LEU A 34 -8.12 -5.94 -7.71
C LEU A 34 -9.24 -6.99 -7.52
N ILE A 35 -9.82 -7.47 -8.62
CA ILE A 35 -10.88 -8.47 -8.61
C ILE A 35 -10.38 -9.92 -8.76
N ASN A 36 -9.06 -10.12 -8.86
CA ASN A 36 -8.42 -11.40 -9.12
C ASN A 36 -8.99 -12.16 -10.34
N LYS A 37 -9.14 -11.46 -11.47
CA LYS A 37 -9.54 -12.09 -12.75
C LYS A 37 -8.41 -12.00 -13.78
N PRO A 38 -8.21 -13.03 -14.60
CA PRO A 38 -7.20 -13.00 -15.67
C PRO A 38 -7.65 -12.17 -16.88
N GLY A 39 -8.94 -11.85 -17.00
CA GLY A 39 -9.49 -11.12 -18.14
C GLY A 39 -11.02 -10.99 -18.10
N LEU A 40 -11.60 -10.71 -19.27
CA LEU A 40 -13.04 -10.56 -19.47
C LEU A 40 -13.80 -11.90 -19.35
N PRO A 41 -15.10 -11.89 -18.99
CA PRO A 41 -15.93 -10.72 -18.72
C PRO A 41 -15.71 -10.13 -17.32
N VAL A 42 -15.70 -8.80 -17.26
CA VAL A 42 -15.64 -8.01 -16.03
C VAL A 42 -16.92 -7.20 -15.89
N SER A 43 -17.48 -7.21 -14.70
CA SER A 43 -18.70 -6.50 -14.33
C SER A 43 -18.45 -5.58 -13.14
N PHE A 44 -19.26 -4.53 -12.96
CA PHE A 44 -19.15 -3.64 -11.80
C PHE A 44 -19.34 -4.39 -10.47
N SER A 45 -20.14 -5.47 -10.47
CA SER A 45 -20.35 -6.30 -9.28
C SER A 45 -19.11 -7.05 -8.81
N ASP A 46 -18.13 -7.28 -9.69
CA ASP A 46 -16.87 -7.93 -9.30
C ASP A 46 -16.04 -7.07 -8.35
N PHE A 47 -16.31 -5.76 -8.31
CA PHE A 47 -15.60 -4.77 -7.50
C PHE A 47 -16.23 -4.53 -6.12
N TYR A 48 -17.38 -5.15 -5.82
CA TYR A 48 -18.01 -4.98 -4.51
C TYR A 48 -17.10 -5.45 -3.38
N GLY A 49 -16.96 -4.62 -2.34
CA GLY A 49 -16.14 -4.91 -1.16
C GLY A 49 -14.64 -5.04 -1.44
N LYS A 50 -14.15 -4.63 -2.62
CA LYS A 50 -12.72 -4.66 -2.92
C LYS A 50 -12.03 -3.41 -2.38
N ALA A 51 -10.78 -3.58 -1.95
CA ALA A 51 -9.92 -2.51 -1.46
C ALA A 51 -8.61 -2.51 -2.27
N GLY A 52 -8.33 -1.42 -2.95
CA GLY A 52 -7.10 -1.21 -3.74
C GLY A 52 -6.19 -0.14 -3.14
N ARG A 53 -6.70 0.58 -2.14
CA ARG A 53 -6.04 1.72 -1.52
C ARG A 53 -6.21 1.68 -0.01
N TYR A 54 -5.11 1.87 0.69
CA TYR A 54 -5.16 2.18 2.12
C TYR A 54 -5.07 3.69 2.31
N ASP A 55 -5.92 4.23 3.18
CA ASP A 55 -5.78 5.56 3.75
C ASP A 55 -6.08 5.46 5.25
N GLY A 56 -5.18 5.94 6.10
CA GLY A 56 -5.41 5.88 7.53
C GLY A 56 -4.33 6.56 8.35
N SER A 57 -4.68 6.91 9.58
CA SER A 57 -3.78 7.53 10.55
C SER A 57 -3.11 6.47 11.42
N LEU A 58 -1.79 6.41 11.41
CA LEU A 58 -1.01 5.39 12.09
C LEU A 58 0.02 6.02 13.01
N LEU A 59 0.08 5.52 14.25
CA LEU A 59 1.11 5.88 15.21
C LEU A 59 2.41 5.14 14.87
N CYS A 60 3.49 5.90 14.69
CA CYS A 60 4.82 5.32 14.58
C CYS A 60 5.40 5.03 15.97
N GLN A 61 5.75 3.76 16.20
CA GLN A 61 6.27 3.24 17.46
C GLN A 61 7.70 2.72 17.28
N SER A 62 8.39 2.53 18.41
CA SER A 62 9.70 1.89 18.43
C SER A 62 9.52 0.43 18.86
N GLU A 63 9.99 -0.50 18.06
CA GLU A 63 9.95 -1.93 18.34
C GLU A 63 11.32 -2.53 18.03
N GLY A 64 12.01 -3.05 19.07
CA GLY A 64 13.35 -3.61 18.91
C GLY A 64 14.40 -2.64 18.33
N GLY A 65 14.22 -1.33 18.52
CA GLY A 65 15.07 -0.29 17.93
C GLY A 65 14.71 0.10 16.49
N SER A 66 13.68 -0.50 15.92
CA SER A 66 13.14 -0.16 14.59
C SER A 66 11.93 0.76 14.72
N GLN A 67 11.70 1.60 13.70
CA GLN A 67 10.47 2.40 13.61
C GLN A 67 9.39 1.59 12.89
N VAL A 68 8.21 1.49 13.47
CA VAL A 68 7.13 0.63 12.98
C VAL A 68 5.79 1.36 12.98
N ILE A 69 5.02 1.21 11.91
CA ILE A 69 3.59 1.49 11.88
C ILE A 69 2.82 0.20 11.58
N GLN A 70 1.66 0.03 12.20
CA GLN A 70 0.83 -1.17 12.10
C GLN A 70 -0.48 -0.85 11.38
N PHE A 71 -0.75 -1.49 10.24
CA PHE A 71 -1.96 -1.29 9.44
C PHE A 71 -3.20 -2.01 9.97
N SER A 72 -3.11 -2.66 11.15
CA SER A 72 -4.22 -3.40 11.78
C SER A 72 -4.90 -4.42 10.84
N SER A 73 -4.11 -5.15 10.03
CA SER A 73 -4.61 -6.16 9.08
C SER A 73 -5.61 -5.61 8.05
N SER A 74 -5.40 -4.38 7.58
CA SER A 74 -6.29 -3.71 6.63
C SER A 74 -6.37 -4.46 5.28
N PRO A 75 -7.57 -4.75 4.75
CA PRO A 75 -7.73 -5.39 3.45
C PRO A 75 -7.06 -4.61 2.31
N TRP A 76 -6.35 -5.30 1.43
CA TRP A 76 -5.66 -4.67 0.30
C TRP A 76 -5.39 -5.68 -0.83
N PHE A 77 -5.94 -5.45 -2.03
CA PHE A 77 -5.83 -6.33 -3.20
C PHE A 77 -6.14 -7.81 -2.93
N GLY A 78 -7.08 -8.09 -2.02
CA GLY A 78 -7.45 -9.45 -1.60
C GLY A 78 -6.50 -10.10 -0.58
N GLY A 79 -5.41 -9.41 -0.22
CA GLY A 79 -4.58 -9.72 0.94
C GLY A 79 -4.87 -8.76 2.11
N GLN A 80 -3.94 -8.68 3.05
CA GLN A 80 -4.03 -7.81 4.23
C GLN A 80 -2.70 -7.13 4.52
N LEU A 81 -2.68 -5.80 4.59
CA LEU A 81 -1.51 -5.02 5.02
C LEU A 81 -1.26 -5.28 6.51
N SER A 82 0.01 -5.51 6.87
CA SER A 82 0.42 -5.78 8.25
C SER A 82 1.13 -4.58 8.84
N ASN A 83 2.33 -4.28 8.37
CA ASN A 83 3.18 -3.25 8.95
C ASN A 83 4.06 -2.58 7.89
N LEU A 84 4.64 -1.43 8.27
CA LEU A 84 5.77 -0.82 7.58
C LEU A 84 6.86 -0.57 8.62
N VAL A 85 8.03 -1.14 8.38
CA VAL A 85 9.16 -1.16 9.30
C VAL A 85 10.35 -0.47 8.65
N ALA A 86 10.94 0.50 9.35
CA ALA A 86 12.25 1.03 9.02
C ALA A 86 13.29 0.51 10.03
N VAL A 87 14.26 -0.24 9.51
CA VAL A 87 15.38 -0.80 10.28
C VAL A 87 16.65 -0.06 9.89
N GLN A 88 17.38 0.46 10.88
CA GLN A 88 18.72 1.01 10.66
C GLN A 88 19.77 -0.05 10.93
N ASN A 89 20.70 -0.25 9.99
CA ASN A 89 21.91 -1.01 10.24
C ASN A 89 22.86 -0.16 11.09
N ILE A 90 23.15 -0.59 12.31
CA ILE A 90 23.99 0.15 13.27
C ILE A 90 25.46 0.29 12.83
N PHE A 91 25.94 -0.60 11.95
CA PHE A 91 27.33 -0.61 11.50
C PHE A 91 27.53 0.24 10.25
N THR A 92 26.56 0.24 9.33
CA THR A 92 26.65 0.96 8.05
C THR A 92 25.86 2.26 8.04
N GLY A 93 24.98 2.48 9.01
CA GLY A 93 24.04 3.60 9.05
C GLY A 93 22.95 3.54 7.97
N GLN A 94 22.94 2.50 7.13
CA GLN A 94 21.97 2.32 6.05
C GLN A 94 20.61 1.95 6.61
N TYR A 95 19.56 2.32 5.88
CA TYR A 95 18.20 1.98 6.24
C TYR A 95 17.60 0.97 5.27
N SER A 96 16.88 0.02 5.84
CA SER A 96 15.95 -0.85 5.12
C SER A 96 14.52 -0.45 5.48
N LEU A 97 13.67 -0.34 4.47
CA LEU A 97 12.25 -0.04 4.64
C LEU A 97 11.44 -1.16 4.02
N ILE A 98 10.61 -1.83 4.83
CA ILE A 98 9.87 -3.03 4.43
C ILE A 98 8.40 -2.85 4.81
N LEU A 99 7.53 -2.93 3.81
CA LEU A 99 6.08 -3.07 3.97
C LEU A 99 5.75 -4.55 3.87
N GLY A 100 5.18 -5.10 4.94
CA GLY A 100 4.75 -6.50 5.00
C GLY A 100 3.23 -6.66 4.96
N CYS A 101 2.78 -7.77 4.41
CA CYS A 101 1.38 -8.19 4.38
C CYS A 101 1.18 -9.46 5.23
N ALA A 102 0.09 -9.51 6.00
CA ALA A 102 -0.29 -10.69 6.78
C ALA A 102 -0.81 -11.84 5.89
N SER A 103 -1.30 -11.50 4.70
CA SER A 103 -1.67 -12.46 3.65
C SER A 103 -1.34 -11.88 2.27
N ALA A 104 -0.91 -12.75 1.36
CA ALA A 104 -0.42 -12.35 0.05
C ALA A 104 -1.52 -11.66 -0.78
N PRO A 105 -1.31 -10.41 -1.24
CA PRO A 105 -2.25 -9.74 -2.13
C PRO A 105 -2.10 -10.23 -3.57
N ASN A 106 -3.13 -10.00 -4.39
CA ASN A 106 -3.09 -10.31 -5.83
C ASN A 106 -2.20 -9.35 -6.64
N TRP A 107 -1.76 -8.25 -6.02
CA TRP A 107 -0.87 -7.27 -6.64
C TRP A 107 0.56 -7.81 -6.74
N GLY A 108 1.18 -7.56 -7.90
CA GLY A 108 2.54 -8.04 -8.20
C GLY A 108 3.55 -6.95 -8.55
N GLY A 109 3.12 -5.69 -8.65
CA GLY A 109 3.99 -4.57 -9.00
C GLY A 109 4.54 -3.84 -7.78
N ASN A 110 5.16 -2.70 -8.01
CA ASN A 110 5.67 -1.83 -6.96
C ASN A 110 4.52 -1.16 -6.19
N LEU A 111 4.81 -0.66 -4.99
CA LEU A 111 3.87 0.07 -4.14
C LEU A 111 4.37 1.47 -3.89
N SER A 112 3.49 2.46 -3.92
CA SER A 112 3.76 3.78 -3.39
C SER A 112 3.23 3.86 -1.95
N VAL A 113 4.08 4.32 -1.05
CA VAL A 113 3.72 4.69 0.32
C VAL A 113 3.97 6.18 0.49
N ARG A 114 2.93 6.90 0.92
CA ARG A 114 3.00 8.34 1.18
C ARG A 114 2.61 8.63 2.61
N ASN A 115 3.44 9.42 3.31
CA ASN A 115 3.03 10.12 4.52
C ASN A 115 2.43 11.47 4.10
N ASN A 116 1.11 11.58 4.20
CA ASN A 116 0.36 12.78 3.82
C ASN A 116 0.62 13.94 4.78
N THR A 117 0.96 13.67 6.04
CA THR A 117 1.29 14.72 7.02
C THR A 117 2.59 15.44 6.64
N THR A 118 3.59 14.71 6.16
CA THR A 118 4.92 15.25 5.86
C THR A 118 5.14 15.51 4.36
N GLY A 119 4.24 15.00 3.52
CA GLY A 119 4.33 15.08 2.07
C GLY A 119 5.32 14.11 1.43
N VAL A 120 6.05 13.34 2.24
CA VAL A 120 7.06 12.39 1.78
C VAL A 120 6.41 11.16 1.15
N SER A 121 6.92 10.73 0.00
CA SER A 121 6.47 9.54 -0.72
C SER A 121 7.65 8.69 -1.12
N ILE A 122 7.47 7.36 -1.09
CA ILE A 122 8.47 6.40 -1.53
C ILE A 122 7.81 5.30 -2.36
N VAL A 123 8.54 4.75 -3.32
CA VAL A 123 8.13 3.56 -4.08
C VAL A 123 8.93 2.37 -3.57
N LEU A 124 8.21 1.32 -3.15
CA LEU A 124 8.76 0.07 -2.66
C LEU A 124 8.64 -1.00 -3.76
N PRO A 125 9.77 -1.56 -4.24
CA PRO A 125 9.73 -2.68 -5.16
C PRO A 125 9.31 -3.96 -4.44
N LYS A 126 8.70 -4.88 -5.20
CA LYS A 126 8.30 -6.19 -4.68
C LYS A 126 9.54 -7.02 -4.35
N MET A 127 9.59 -7.60 -3.15
CA MET A 127 10.66 -8.51 -2.74
C MET A 127 10.20 -9.97 -2.83
N ASP A 128 9.02 -10.29 -2.29
CA ASP A 128 8.42 -11.62 -2.37
C ASP A 128 6.88 -11.55 -2.42
N SER A 129 6.18 -12.65 -2.08
CA SER A 129 4.71 -12.71 -2.13
C SER A 129 3.99 -11.81 -1.12
N VAL A 130 4.64 -11.42 -0.02
CA VAL A 130 4.05 -10.65 1.09
C VAL A 130 4.82 -9.38 1.42
N ASP A 131 6.04 -9.22 0.93
CA ASP A 131 6.91 -8.10 1.27
C ASP A 131 7.31 -7.22 0.08
N TRP A 132 7.33 -5.91 0.33
CA TRP A 132 7.82 -4.85 -0.56
C TRP A 132 8.82 -3.99 0.19
N GLY A 133 9.96 -3.65 -0.40
CA GLY A 133 10.95 -2.91 0.36
C GLY A 133 12.19 -2.47 -0.39
N LEU A 134 12.91 -1.57 0.25
CA LEU A 134 14.27 -1.17 -0.12
C LEU A 134 15.21 -1.72 0.93
N GLN A 135 16.22 -2.49 0.52
CA GLN A 135 17.26 -3.00 1.42
C GLN A 135 18.57 -2.25 1.17
N GLY A 136 19.24 -1.84 2.25
CA GLY A 136 20.56 -1.21 2.16
C GLY A 136 20.57 0.10 1.37
N SER A 137 19.41 0.74 1.19
CA SER A 137 19.32 2.04 0.55
C SER A 137 20.01 3.10 1.41
N SER A 138 20.46 4.17 0.73
CA SER A 138 21.07 5.42 1.22
C SER A 138 20.88 5.70 2.73
N PRO A 139 21.84 6.34 3.45
CA PRO A 139 21.79 6.61 4.91
C PRO A 139 20.61 7.45 5.41
N VAL A 140 19.63 7.72 4.54
CA VAL A 140 18.45 8.51 4.76
C VAL A 140 17.26 7.55 4.60
N THR A 141 16.71 7.00 5.70
CA THR A 141 15.24 6.88 5.76
C THR A 141 14.71 8.18 5.20
N PRO A 142 13.86 8.23 4.15
CA PRO A 142 13.42 9.50 3.61
C PRO A 142 12.91 10.31 4.79
N THR A 143 13.69 11.32 5.19
CA THR A 143 13.59 11.87 6.55
C THR A 143 12.17 12.38 6.65
N ASN A 144 11.43 11.94 7.67
CA ASN A 144 10.00 12.22 7.87
C ASN A 144 8.98 11.29 7.18
N LEU A 145 9.36 10.17 6.55
CA LEU A 145 8.35 9.17 6.16
C LEU A 145 7.73 8.52 7.40
N LEU A 146 8.58 8.06 8.33
CA LEU A 146 8.17 7.57 9.65
C LEU A 146 8.71 8.53 10.71
N ARG A 147 7.83 8.98 11.62
CA ARG A 147 8.18 9.91 12.69
C ARG A 147 7.81 9.31 14.04
N LEU A 148 8.81 8.76 14.72
CA LEU A 148 8.61 8.09 16.01
C LEU A 148 7.80 8.96 16.99
N GLY A 149 6.81 8.36 17.64
CA GLY A 149 5.94 9.02 18.60
C GLY A 149 4.86 9.93 17.99
N ASN A 150 4.75 10.00 16.66
CA ASN A 150 3.73 10.80 15.97
C ASN A 150 2.71 9.90 15.28
N THR A 151 1.45 10.31 15.33
CA THR A 151 0.38 9.75 14.49
C THR A 151 0.32 10.52 13.18
N ASP A 152 0.62 9.85 12.08
CA ASP A 152 0.66 10.44 10.74
C ASP A 152 -0.39 9.82 9.82
N SER A 153 -0.88 10.59 8.85
CA SER A 153 -1.78 10.10 7.81
C SER A 153 -0.97 9.44 6.70
N PHE A 154 -1.30 8.21 6.35
CA PHE A 154 -0.63 7.44 5.31
C PHE A 154 -1.60 7.05 4.20
N THR A 155 -1.06 6.98 2.98
CA THR A 155 -1.71 6.34 1.84
C THR A 155 -0.79 5.27 1.25
N VAL A 156 -1.35 4.09 0.96
CA VAL A 156 -0.69 3.00 0.23
C VAL A 156 -1.47 2.69 -1.03
N LEU A 157 -0.77 2.72 -2.17
CA LEU A 157 -1.33 2.55 -3.50
C LEU A 157 -0.39 1.72 -4.38
N PRO A 158 -0.90 1.05 -5.42
CA PRO A 158 -0.05 0.57 -6.52
C PRO A 158 0.80 1.70 -7.11
N SER A 159 2.02 1.38 -7.56
CA SER A 159 2.87 2.29 -8.36
C SER A 159 3.04 1.74 -9.77
N ASN A 160 3.05 2.65 -10.75
CA ASN A 160 3.58 2.37 -12.09
C ASN A 160 5.11 2.24 -12.05
#